data_AF-A0A1I4SCR5-F1
#
_entry.id   AF-A0A1I4SCR5-F1
#
_cell.length_a   1.000
_cell.length_b   1.000
_cell.length_c   1.000
_cell.angle_alpha   90.00
_cell.angle_beta   90.00
_cell.angle_gamma   90.00
#
_symmetry.space_group_name_H-M   'P 1'
#
loop_
_entity.id
_entity.type
_entity.pdbx_description
1 polymer ?
#
loop_
_entity_poly.entity_id
_entity_poly.type
_entity_poly.pdbx_seq_one_letter_code
_entity_poly.pdbx_strand_id
1 'polypeptide(L)'
;MVDPSGLPPVLAKLIAPWTEAIEASDPGMGNHIRAIAAHCFEALRRRVELTLPLERAFATARAETDALAAAMDTKHGVSSSMRRAARKSLADLVEALQQAEPNAVTKELGIGW
;
A
#
# COMPACT_ATOMS: atom_id res chain seq x y z
N MET A 1 12.64 5.46 0.86
CA MET A 1 11.43 6.27 0.68
C MET A 1 10.76 5.75 -0.58
N VAL A 2 9.51 5.30 -0.49
CA VAL A 2 8.72 4.91 -1.67
C VAL A 2 8.40 6.20 -2.42
N ASP A 3 8.73 6.27 -3.71
CA ASP A 3 8.52 7.47 -4.52
C ASP A 3 7.23 7.35 -5.35
N PRO A 4 6.17 8.14 -5.04
CA PRO A 4 4.94 8.13 -5.81
C PRO A 4 4.97 9.03 -7.05
N SER A 5 6.13 9.62 -7.43
CA SER A 5 6.24 10.63 -8.50
C SER A 5 5.74 10.20 -9.89
N GLY A 6 5.65 8.89 -10.15
CA GLY A 6 5.10 8.34 -11.40
C GLY A 6 3.59 8.02 -11.36
N LEU A 7 2.92 8.20 -10.22
CA LEU A 7 1.51 7.87 -10.07
C LEU A 7 0.60 9.04 -10.48
N PRO A 8 -0.58 8.75 -11.05
CA PRO A 8 -1.68 9.69 -11.10
C PRO A 8 -1.93 10.33 -9.72
N PRO A 9 -2.21 11.65 -9.65
CA PRO A 9 -2.34 12.36 -8.37
C PRO A 9 -3.35 11.73 -7.39
N VAL A 10 -4.42 11.14 -7.91
CA VAL A 10 -5.42 10.44 -7.10
C VAL A 10 -4.83 9.19 -6.46
N LEU A 11 -4.11 8.36 -7.23
CA LEU A 11 -3.49 7.14 -6.71
C LEU A 11 -2.37 7.46 -5.71
N ALA A 12 -1.56 8.47 -5.99
CA ALA A 12 -0.51 8.96 -5.08
C ALA A 12 -1.10 9.34 -3.71
N LYS A 13 -2.21 10.09 -3.70
CA LYS A 13 -2.91 10.48 -2.45
C LYS A 13 -3.47 9.29 -1.68
N LEU A 14 -3.90 8.24 -2.37
CA LEU A 14 -4.51 7.07 -1.74
C LEU A 14 -3.47 6.13 -1.14
N ILE A 15 -2.28 6.04 -1.73
CA ILE A 15 -1.21 5.17 -1.22
C ILE A 15 -0.31 5.87 -0.19
N ALA A 16 -0.22 7.21 -0.22
CA ALA A 16 0.65 7.97 0.68
C ALA A 16 0.46 7.64 2.18
N PRO A 17 -0.76 7.54 2.73
CA PRO A 17 -0.94 7.19 4.14
C PRO A 17 -0.37 5.82 4.50
N TRP A 18 -0.45 4.84 3.58
CA TRP A 18 0.10 3.51 3.79
C TRP A 18 1.63 3.55 3.84
N THR A 19 2.26 4.28 2.91
CA THR A 19 3.71 4.51 2.93
C THR A 19 4.14 5.20 4.21
N GLU A 20 3.47 6.29 4.61
CA GLU A 20 3.76 7.04 5.83
C GLU A 20 3.63 6.16 7.08
N ALA A 21 2.60 5.33 7.16
CA ALA A 21 2.41 4.42 8.29
C ALA A 21 3.55 3.41 8.45
N ILE A 22 4.13 2.92 7.34
CA ILE A 22 5.29 2.02 7.38
C ILE A 22 6.56 2.77 7.77
N GLU A 23 6.74 4.00 7.29
CA GLU A 23 7.91 4.84 7.58
C GLU A 23 7.92 5.34 9.04
N ALA A 24 6.78 5.78 9.55
CA ALA A 24 6.59 6.30 10.91
C ALA A 24 6.19 5.22 11.93
N SER A 25 6.30 3.94 11.55
CA SER A 25 5.91 2.83 12.40
C SER A 25 6.76 2.72 13.67
N ASP A 26 6.08 2.72 14.83
CA ASP A 26 6.66 2.53 16.16
C ASP A 26 6.04 1.32 16.89
N PRO A 27 6.72 0.78 17.93
CA PRO A 27 6.18 -0.33 18.73
C PRO A 27 4.78 -0.04 19.27
N GLY A 28 3.87 -1.02 19.18
CA GLY A 28 2.46 -0.90 19.57
C GLY A 28 1.54 -0.29 18.50
N MET A 29 2.06 0.14 17.34
CA MET A 29 1.26 0.67 16.24
C MET A 29 0.71 -0.40 15.28
N GLY A 30 0.84 -1.71 15.56
CA GLY A 30 0.47 -2.76 14.61
C GLY A 30 -0.97 -2.65 14.11
N ASN A 31 -1.94 -2.44 15.02
CA ASN A 31 -3.34 -2.25 14.64
C ASN A 31 -3.57 -1.00 13.77
N HIS A 32 -2.86 0.09 14.04
CA HIS A 32 -2.95 1.31 13.25
C HIS A 32 -2.45 1.10 11.82
N ILE A 33 -1.31 0.43 11.67
CA ILE A 33 -0.72 0.09 10.37
C ILE A 33 -1.67 -0.80 9.55
N ARG A 34 -2.24 -1.86 10.17
CA ARG A 34 -3.21 -2.75 9.49
C ARG A 34 -4.45 -2.00 9.01
N ALA A 35 -4.97 -1.08 9.82
CA ALA A 35 -6.15 -0.29 9.50
C ALA A 35 -5.88 0.66 8.33
N ILE A 36 -4.79 1.44 8.37
CA ILE A 36 -4.40 2.33 7.28
C ILE A 36 -4.24 1.54 5.98
N ALA A 37 -3.46 0.47 6.02
CA ALA A 37 -3.24 -0.38 4.85
C ALA A 37 -4.56 -0.92 4.27
N ALA A 38 -5.56 -1.20 5.13
CA ALA A 38 -6.83 -1.80 4.68
C ALA A 38 -7.69 -0.73 4.00
N HIS A 39 -7.72 0.46 4.57
CA HIS A 39 -8.38 1.61 3.97
C HIS A 39 -7.75 2.02 2.63
N CYS A 40 -6.43 2.09 2.56
CA CYS A 40 -5.71 2.39 1.31
C CYS A 40 -5.97 1.32 0.24
N PHE A 41 -5.87 0.03 0.61
CA PHE A 41 -6.20 -1.07 -0.29
C PHE A 41 -7.61 -0.96 -0.86
N GLU A 42 -8.62 -0.83 -0.01
CA GLU A 42 -10.02 -0.73 -0.46
C GLU A 42 -10.26 0.51 -1.32
N ALA A 43 -9.63 1.63 -0.98
CA ALA A 43 -9.78 2.87 -1.75
C ALA A 43 -9.13 2.76 -3.14
N LEU A 44 -7.97 2.11 -3.25
CA LEU A 44 -7.29 1.85 -4.52
C LEU A 44 -8.08 0.83 -5.36
N ARG A 45 -8.48 -0.30 -4.75
CA ARG A 45 -9.27 -1.37 -5.39
C ARG A 45 -10.56 -0.87 -6.03
N ARG A 46 -11.22 0.10 -5.41
CA ARG A 46 -12.44 0.73 -5.96
C ARG A 46 -12.19 1.61 -7.18
N ARG A 47 -10.93 1.96 -7.48
CA ARG A 47 -10.57 2.91 -8.53
C ARG A 47 -9.86 2.30 -9.74
N VAL A 48 -9.10 1.24 -9.51
CA VAL A 48 -8.28 0.59 -10.55
C VAL A 48 -8.93 -0.68 -11.06
N GLU A 49 -8.65 -1.01 -12.31
CA GLU A 49 -8.92 -2.32 -12.88
C GLU A 49 -7.95 -3.34 -12.26
N LEU A 50 -8.48 -4.39 -11.64
CA LEU A 50 -7.67 -5.41 -10.99
C LEU A 50 -7.17 -6.43 -12.01
N THR A 51 -5.94 -6.22 -12.47
CA THR A 51 -5.22 -7.23 -13.25
C THR A 51 -4.50 -8.22 -12.33
N LEU A 52 -4.23 -9.44 -12.80
CA LEU A 52 -3.50 -10.45 -12.02
C LEU A 52 -2.16 -9.93 -11.44
N PRO A 53 -1.31 -9.17 -12.18
CA PRO A 53 -0.12 -8.57 -11.60
C PRO A 53 -0.41 -7.61 -10.44
N LEU A 54 -1.43 -6.77 -10.58
CA LEU A 54 -1.81 -5.78 -9.56
C LEU A 54 -2.40 -6.45 -8.32
N GLU A 55 -3.23 -7.48 -8.49
CA GLU A 55 -3.75 -8.28 -7.37
C GLU A 55 -2.62 -8.94 -6.57
N ARG A 56 -1.61 -9.50 -7.26
CA ARG A 56 -0.42 -10.08 -6.60
C ARG A 56 0.39 -9.03 -5.86
N ALA A 57 0.58 -7.86 -6.47
CA ALA A 57 1.29 -6.76 -5.83
C ALA A 57 0.57 -6.30 -4.56
N PHE A 58 -0.76 -6.17 -4.61
CA PHE A 58 -1.58 -5.87 -3.43
C PHE A 58 -1.45 -6.93 -2.33
N ALA A 59 -1.61 -8.21 -2.69
CA ALA A 59 -1.53 -9.31 -1.73
C ALA A 59 -0.16 -9.35 -1.04
N THR A 60 0.92 -9.14 -1.80
CA THR A 60 2.29 -9.12 -1.28
C THR A 60 2.51 -7.93 -0.36
N ALA A 61 2.17 -6.71 -0.80
CA ALA A 61 2.27 -5.51 0.02
C ALA A 61 1.47 -5.63 1.32
N ARG A 62 0.30 -6.27 1.26
CA ARG A 62 -0.52 -6.53 2.43
C ARG A 62 0.12 -7.52 3.39
N ALA A 63 0.59 -8.65 2.89
CA ALA A 63 1.23 -9.69 3.70
C ALA A 63 2.47 -9.16 4.44
N GLU A 64 3.33 -8.42 3.74
CA GLU A 64 4.53 -7.83 4.34
C GLU A 64 4.19 -6.72 5.36
N THR A 65 3.13 -5.94 5.09
CA THR A 65 2.62 -4.95 6.06
C THR A 65 2.05 -5.62 7.30
N ASP A 66 1.29 -6.70 7.15
CA ASP A 66 0.71 -7.44 8.26
C ASP A 66 1.79 -8.15 9.09
N ALA A 67 2.85 -8.65 8.45
CA ALA A 67 4.03 -9.20 9.12
C ALA A 67 4.76 -8.11 9.93
N LEU A 68 5.01 -6.94 9.33
CA LEU A 68 5.58 -5.78 10.04
C LEU A 68 4.72 -5.39 11.24
N ALA A 69 3.41 -5.27 11.05
CA ALA A 69 2.46 -4.91 12.11
C ALA A 69 2.44 -5.95 13.23
N ALA A 70 2.50 -7.25 12.91
CA ALA A 70 2.59 -8.31 13.90
C ALA A 70 3.86 -8.19 14.74
N ALA A 71 5.00 -7.89 14.11
CA ALA A 71 6.25 -7.67 14.83
C ALA A 71 6.21 -6.41 15.73
N MET A 72 5.53 -5.34 15.29
CA MET A 72 5.32 -4.12 16.11
C MET A 72 4.53 -4.39 17.39
N ASP A 73 3.65 -5.40 17.38
CA ASP A 73 2.85 -5.79 18.55
C ASP A 73 3.64 -6.70 19.53
N THR A 74 4.85 -7.15 19.18
CA THR A 74 5.68 -8.02 20.02
C THR A 74 6.74 -7.26 20.81
N LYS A 75 7.10 -7.79 21.99
CA LYS A 75 8.18 -7.25 22.84
C LYS A 75 9.58 -7.37 22.23
N HIS A 76 9.76 -8.17 21.18
CA HIS A 76 11.06 -8.39 20.53
C HIS A 76 11.41 -7.28 19.54
N GLY A 77 10.49 -6.34 19.30
CA GLY A 77 10.67 -5.21 18.40
C GLY A 77 10.70 -5.62 16.94
N VAL A 78 10.73 -4.62 16.06
CA VAL A 78 10.76 -4.82 14.62
C VAL A 78 12.19 -4.90 14.12
N SER A 79 12.49 -5.95 13.35
CA SER A 79 13.76 -6.02 12.63
C SER A 79 13.78 -5.01 11.48
N SER A 80 14.96 -4.43 11.25
CA SER A 80 15.20 -3.56 10.09
C SER A 80 14.92 -4.26 8.75
N SER A 81 15.01 -5.60 8.71
CA SER A 81 14.66 -6.41 7.55
C SER A 81 13.15 -6.40 7.25
N MET A 82 12.27 -6.45 8.26
CA MET A 82 10.82 -6.43 8.05
C MET A 82 10.35 -5.08 7.51
N ARG A 83 10.87 -3.97 8.06
CA ARG A 83 10.56 -2.63 7.52
C ARG A 83 11.07 -2.49 6.08
N ARG A 84 12.23 -3.07 5.75
CA ARG A 84 12.76 -3.09 4.38
C ARG A 84 11.88 -3.90 3.43
N ALA A 85 11.40 -5.07 3.86
CA ALA A 85 10.51 -5.92 3.07
C ALA A 85 9.18 -5.20 2.77
N ALA A 86 8.54 -4.64 3.79
CA ALA A 86 7.31 -3.87 3.66
C ALA A 86 7.45 -2.65 2.72
N ARG A 87 8.57 -1.90 2.85
CA ARG A 87 8.89 -0.79 1.94
C ARG A 87 9.09 -1.27 0.50
N LYS A 88 9.81 -2.38 0.31
CA LYS A 88 10.04 -2.95 -1.02
C LYS A 88 8.71 -3.36 -1.66
N SER A 89 7.87 -4.08 -0.94
CA SER A 89 6.57 -4.52 -1.47
C SER A 89 5.64 -3.35 -1.80
N LEU A 90 5.73 -2.24 -1.05
CA LEU A 90 5.01 -1.01 -1.39
C LEU A 90 5.57 -0.34 -2.66
N ALA A 91 6.90 -0.35 -2.85
CA ALA A 91 7.49 0.16 -4.09
C ALA A 91 7.06 -0.68 -5.30
N ASP A 92 7.07 -2.01 -5.18
CA ASP A 92 6.59 -2.92 -6.22
C ASP A 92 5.08 -2.68 -6.52
N LEU A 93 4.27 -2.38 -5.49
CA LEU A 93 2.87 -1.98 -5.68
C LEU A 93 2.73 -0.63 -6.40
N VAL A 94 3.57 0.36 -6.07
CA VAL A 94 3.58 1.65 -6.77
C VAL A 94 3.92 1.45 -8.25
N GLU A 95 4.93 0.64 -8.58
CA GLU A 95 5.27 0.31 -9.96
C GLU A 95 4.10 -0.36 -10.70
N ALA A 96 3.40 -1.29 -10.06
CA ALA A 96 2.21 -1.91 -10.64
C ALA A 96 1.07 -0.90 -10.85
N LEU A 97 0.89 0.05 -9.93
CA LEU A 97 -0.11 1.10 -10.01
C LEU A 97 0.20 2.16 -11.08
N GLN A 98 1.46 2.36 -11.45
CA GLN A 98 1.85 3.24 -12.56
C GLN A 98 1.34 2.72 -13.91
N GLN A 99 1.14 1.40 -14.03
CA GLN A 99 0.60 0.75 -15.21
C GLN A 99 -0.89 0.44 -15.08
N ALA A 100 -1.54 0.90 -14.00
CA ALA A 100 -2.93 0.59 -13.73
C ALA A 100 -3.89 1.51 -14.48
N GLU A 101 -4.91 0.89 -15.06
CA GLU A 101 -6.03 1.57 -15.68
C GLU A 101 -7.14 1.84 -14.66
N PRO A 102 -7.89 2.95 -14.79
CA PRO A 102 -9.12 3.13 -14.02
C PRO A 102 -10.15 2.04 -14.39
N ASN A 103 -10.89 1.54 -13.40
CA ASN A 103 -12.00 0.61 -13.66
C ASN A 103 -13.20 1.31 -14.31
N ALA A 104 -14.18 0.54 -14.79
CA ALA A 104 -15.36 1.05 -15.47
C ALA A 104 -16.10 2.14 -14.68
N VAL A 105 -16.35 1.91 -13.39
CA VAL A 105 -17.04 2.88 -12.51
C VAL A 105 -16.25 4.19 -12.39
N THR A 106 -14.93 4.10 -12.27
CA THR A 106 -14.06 5.29 -12.15
C THR A 106 -14.02 6.09 -13.46
N LYS A 107 -14.06 5.39 -14.59
CA LYS A 107 -14.21 6.00 -15.93
C LYS A 107 -15.56 6.71 -16.06
N GLU A 108 -16.65 6.06 -15.65
CA GLU A 108 -18.01 6.63 -15.68
C GLU A 108 -18.15 7.90 -14.81
N LEU A 109 -17.47 7.94 -13.66
CA LEU A 109 -17.45 9.12 -12.79
C LEU A 109 -16.58 10.27 -13.33
N GLY A 110 -15.87 10.08 -14.46
CA GLY A 110 -14.95 11.07 -15.00
C GLY A 110 -13.69 11.28 -14.13
N ILE A 111 -13.37 10.30 -13.29
CA ILE A 111 -12.23 10.35 -12.34
C ILE A 111 -11.00 9.63 -12.95
N GLY A 112 -11.12 9.11 -14.18
CA GLY A 112 -10.00 8.52 -14.92
C GLY A 112 -8.88 9.52 -15.16
N TRP A 113 -7.65 9.05 -15.02
CA TRP A 113 -6.42 9.77 -15.36
C TRP A 113 -5.92 9.35 -16.73
#